data_AF-A0A3A9AU51-F1
#
_entry.id   AF-A0A3A9AU51-F1
#
_cell.length_a   1.000
_cell.length_b   1.000
_cell.length_c   1.000
_cell.angle_alpha   90.00
_cell.angle_beta   90.00
_cell.angle_gamma   90.00
#
_symmetry.space_group_name_H-M   'P 1'
#
loop_
_entity.id
_entity.type
_entity.pdbx_description
1 polymer ?
#
loop_
_entity_poly.entity_id
_entity_poly.type
_entity_poly.pdbx_seq_one_letter_code
_entity_poly.pdbx_strand_id
1 'polypeptide(L)'
;MLRFVSLSLNFREVKIIQKYRSEWKYCEAEPELVYLKERLASILPYDSNADENGKYEINTLYFDDYKDTCAKLNVSGEGKRFKYRIRIMEKIPDSYG
;
A
#
# COMPACT_ATOMS: atom_id res chain seq x y z
N MET A 1 29.55 38.67 -33.95
CA MET A 1 28.12 38.90 -33.64
C MET A 1 27.43 37.54 -33.64
N LEU A 2 27.23 36.96 -32.45
CA LEU A 2 26.76 35.58 -32.27
C LEU A 2 25.25 35.50 -32.58
N ARG A 3 24.88 34.59 -33.48
CA ARG A 3 23.49 34.21 -33.75
C ARG A 3 23.00 33.31 -32.61
N PHE A 4 22.02 33.76 -31.84
CA PHE A 4 21.23 32.91 -30.96
C PHE A 4 20.08 32.31 -31.79
N VAL A 5 20.17 31.02 -32.07
CA VAL A 5 19.03 30.25 -32.58
C VAL A 5 18.15 29.93 -31.37
N SER A 6 16.95 30.50 -31.35
CA SER A 6 15.90 30.13 -30.40
C SER A 6 15.51 28.67 -30.64
N LEU A 7 16.05 27.76 -29.84
CA LEU A 7 15.48 26.43 -29.69
C LEU A 7 14.18 26.61 -28.90
N SER A 8 13.07 26.58 -29.62
CA SER A 8 11.74 26.46 -29.03
C SER A 8 11.69 25.12 -28.29
N LEU A 9 11.81 25.16 -26.97
CA LEU A 9 11.48 24.06 -26.08
C LEU A 9 9.99 23.78 -26.24
N ASN A 10 9.66 22.70 -26.96
CA ASN A 10 8.30 22.15 -26.99
C ASN A 10 7.93 21.69 -25.57
N PHE A 11 7.31 22.59 -24.81
CA PHE A 11 6.69 22.27 -23.54
C PHE A 11 5.46 21.41 -23.84
N ARG A 12 5.64 20.08 -23.86
CA ARG A 12 4.51 19.14 -23.90
C ARG A 12 3.69 19.38 -22.64
N GLU A 13 2.50 19.94 -22.80
CA GLU A 13 1.50 20.00 -21.72
C GLU A 13 1.26 18.57 -21.22
N VAL A 14 1.77 18.27 -20.01
CA VAL A 14 1.44 17.04 -19.31
C VAL A 14 0.02 17.22 -18.77
N LYS A 15 -0.97 16.67 -19.49
CA LYS A 15 -2.35 16.60 -19.03
C LYS A 15 -2.39 15.74 -17.76
N ILE A 16 -2.48 16.38 -16.60
CA ILE A 16 -2.63 15.68 -15.32
C ILE A 16 -4.04 15.12 -15.27
N ILE A 17 -4.19 13.84 -15.62
CA ILE A 17 -5.43 13.11 -15.40
C ILE A 17 -5.50 12.85 -13.89
N GLN A 18 -6.41 13.53 -13.20
CA GLN A 18 -6.68 13.25 -11.80
C GLN A 18 -7.23 11.82 -11.68
N LYS A 19 -6.39 10.92 -11.17
CA LYS A 19 -6.75 9.51 -10.96
C LYS A 19 -7.40 9.38 -9.59
N TYR A 20 -8.72 9.17 -9.57
CA TYR A 20 -9.44 8.89 -8.34
C TYR A 20 -9.08 7.49 -7.82
N ARG A 21 -8.82 7.39 -6.51
CA ARG A 21 -8.59 6.12 -5.80
C ARG A 21 -9.67 5.95 -4.75
N SER A 22 -10.37 4.82 -4.81
CA SER A 22 -11.22 4.34 -3.73
C SER A 22 -10.58 3.10 -3.11
N GLU A 23 -10.73 2.94 -1.80
CA GLU A 23 -10.23 1.79 -1.07
C GLU A 23 -11.35 1.32 -0.15
N TRP A 24 -11.81 0.09 -0.37
CA TRP A 24 -12.86 -0.56 0.42
C TRP A 24 -12.24 -1.69 1.24
N LYS A 25 -12.75 -1.89 2.46
CA LYS A 25 -12.24 -2.91 3.39
C LYS A 25 -13.40 -3.79 3.81
N TYR A 26 -13.17 -5.09 3.77
CA TYR A 26 -14.15 -6.11 4.10
C TYR A 26 -13.55 -7.04 5.17
N CYS A 27 -14.38 -7.49 6.10
CA CYS A 27 -14.04 -8.49 7.09
C CYS A 27 -14.78 -9.77 6.71
N GLU A 28 -14.03 -10.77 6.24
CA GLU A 28 -14.57 -12.04 5.77
C GLU A 28 -14.03 -13.18 6.64
N ALA A 29 -14.75 -14.29 6.68
CA ALA A 29 -14.28 -15.51 7.33
C ALA A 29 -13.26 -16.26 6.45
N GLU A 30 -12.47 -17.14 7.07
CA GLU A 30 -11.34 -17.81 6.39
C GLU A 30 -11.76 -18.61 5.13
N PRO A 31 -12.86 -19.38 5.13
CA PRO A 31 -13.27 -20.13 3.93
C PRO A 31 -13.54 -19.23 2.72
N GLU A 32 -14.17 -18.08 2.94
CA GLU A 32 -14.47 -17.09 1.91
C GLU A 32 -13.19 -16.46 1.35
N LEU A 33 -12.20 -16.21 2.21
CA LEU A 33 -10.89 -15.69 1.78
C LEU A 33 -10.16 -16.66 0.85
N VAL A 34 -10.25 -17.97 1.10
CA VAL A 34 -9.67 -19.00 0.21
C VAL A 34 -10.36 -18.98 -1.16
N TYR A 35 -11.69 -18.92 -1.20
CA TYR A 35 -12.44 -18.82 -2.46
C TYR A 35 -12.09 -17.54 -3.24
N LEU A 36 -11.97 -16.40 -2.56
CA LEU A 36 -11.58 -15.14 -3.17
C LEU A 36 -10.14 -15.20 -3.72
N LYS A 37 -9.21 -15.82 -2.99
CA LYS A 37 -7.82 -16.00 -3.44
C LYS A 37 -7.78 -16.73 -4.78
N GLU A 38 -8.47 -17.87 -4.90
CA GLU A 38 -8.49 -18.66 -6.14
C GLU A 38 -9.07 -17.87 -7.32
N ARG A 39 -10.15 -17.11 -7.08
CA ARG A 39 -10.73 -16.24 -8.12
C ARG A 39 -9.77 -15.14 -8.56
N LEU A 40 -9.12 -14.48 -7.61
CA LEU A 40 -8.22 -13.36 -7.88
C LEU A 40 -6.90 -13.80 -8.51
N ALA A 41 -6.42 -15.01 -8.22
CA ALA A 41 -5.18 -15.55 -8.80
C ALA A 41 -5.20 -15.61 -10.34
N SER A 42 -6.40 -15.70 -10.94
CA SER A 42 -6.56 -15.67 -12.40
C SER A 42 -6.45 -14.27 -13.03
N ILE A 43 -6.56 -13.20 -12.22
CA ILE A 43 -6.65 -11.81 -12.70
C ILE A 43 -5.47 -10.97 -12.21
N LEU A 44 -4.99 -11.24 -11.00
CA LEU A 44 -3.95 -10.47 -10.32
C LEU A 44 -2.66 -11.29 -10.21
N PRO A 45 -1.51 -10.76 -10.68
CA PRO A 45 -0.23 -11.40 -10.44
C PRO A 45 0.14 -11.34 -8.96
N TYR A 46 0.92 -12.33 -8.51
CA TYR A 46 1.49 -12.31 -7.16
C TYR A 46 2.46 -11.14 -6.98
N ASP A 47 2.59 -10.66 -5.74
CA ASP A 47 3.54 -9.62 -5.37
C ASP A 47 4.98 -10.14 -5.51
N SER A 48 5.86 -9.38 -6.15
CA SER A 48 7.27 -9.74 -6.34
C SER A 48 8.06 -9.84 -5.03
N ASN A 49 7.56 -9.23 -3.95
CA ASN A 49 8.20 -9.28 -2.64
C ASN A 49 7.84 -10.53 -1.84
N ALA A 50 6.87 -11.32 -2.32
CA ALA A 50 6.50 -12.58 -1.71
C ALA A 50 7.63 -13.63 -1.80
N ASP A 51 7.52 -14.67 -0.98
CA ASP A 51 8.30 -15.90 -1.06
C ASP A 51 7.86 -16.79 -2.23
N GLU A 52 8.47 -17.96 -2.36
CA GLU A 52 8.17 -18.95 -3.42
C GLU A 52 6.74 -19.48 -3.37
N ASN A 53 6.10 -19.40 -2.20
CA ASN A 53 4.72 -19.79 -1.95
C ASN A 53 3.73 -18.63 -2.12
N GLY A 54 4.20 -17.45 -2.53
CA GLY A 54 3.38 -16.26 -2.73
C GLY A 54 2.92 -15.60 -1.42
N LYS A 55 3.63 -15.85 -0.32
CA LYS A 55 3.34 -15.34 1.02
C LYS A 55 4.44 -14.39 1.51
N TYR A 56 4.12 -13.61 2.53
CA TYR A 56 5.07 -12.83 3.32
C TYR A 56 4.41 -12.48 4.64
N GLU A 57 5.21 -12.31 5.68
CA GLU A 57 4.71 -11.89 6.99
C GLU A 57 4.87 -10.37 7.15
N ILE A 58 3.83 -9.71 7.63
CA ILE A 58 3.84 -8.27 7.90
C ILE A 58 3.84 -8.04 9.40
N ASN A 59 4.99 -7.66 9.94
CA ASN A 59 5.12 -7.29 11.34
C ASN A 59 5.08 -5.76 11.46
N THR A 60 4.00 -5.23 12.03
CA THR A 60 3.80 -3.78 12.21
C THR A 60 3.72 -3.42 13.69
N LEU A 61 4.69 -2.65 14.17
CA LEU A 61 4.68 -2.05 15.51
C LEU A 61 4.08 -0.65 15.43
N TYR A 62 2.99 -0.42 16.14
CA TYR A 62 2.36 0.89 16.27
C TYR A 62 2.88 1.61 17.52
N PHE A 63 3.07 2.91 17.40
CA PHE A 63 3.47 3.78 18.51
C PHE A 63 2.34 4.73 18.84
N ASP A 64 2.15 4.97 20.14
CA ASP A 64 1.25 5.99 20.67
C ASP A 64 1.90 6.68 21.86
N ASP A 65 1.29 7.78 22.32
CA ASP A 65 1.67 8.40 23.58
C ASP A 65 1.04 7.66 24.78
N TYR A 66 1.46 8.02 25.99
CA TYR A 66 0.93 7.41 27.22
C TYR A 66 -0.58 7.67 27.45
N LYS A 67 -1.22 8.50 26.63
CA LYS A 67 -2.65 8.85 26.71
C LYS A 67 -3.49 8.12 25.66
N ASP A 68 -2.90 7.28 24.83
CA ASP A 68 -3.56 6.63 23.69
C ASP A 68 -4.21 7.66 22.74
N THR A 69 -3.57 8.82 22.56
CA THR A 69 -4.16 9.93 21.80
C THR A 69 -4.41 9.50 20.35
N CYS A 70 -3.47 8.80 19.71
CA CYS A 70 -3.64 8.36 18.33
C CYS A 70 -4.75 7.31 18.22
N ALA A 71 -4.82 6.35 19.14
CA ALA A 71 -5.87 5.34 19.15
C ALA A 71 -7.25 6.00 19.29
N LYS A 72 -7.43 6.91 20.25
CA LYS A 72 -8.70 7.61 20.49
C LYS A 72 -9.16 8.41 19.27
N LEU A 73 -8.28 9.21 18.67
CA LEU A 73 -8.58 9.97 17.45
C LEU A 73 -8.87 9.05 16.25
N ASN A 74 -8.14 7.93 16.16
CA ASN A 74 -8.38 6.95 15.10
C ASN A 74 -9.73 6.25 15.25
N VAL A 75 -10.23 6.06 16.47
CA VAL A 75 -11.56 5.47 16.72
C VAL A 75 -12.67 6.51 16.53
N SER A 76 -12.54 7.71 17.11
CA SER A 76 -13.57 8.76 17.03
C SER A 76 -13.79 9.29 15.62
N GLY A 77 -12.76 9.23 14.77
CA GLY A 77 -12.82 9.71 13.40
C GLY A 77 -12.88 11.21 13.25
N GLU A 78 -12.56 11.93 14.31
CA GLU A 78 -12.47 13.38 14.33
C GLU A 78 -11.09 13.85 13.83
N GLY A 79 -11.10 14.79 12.88
CA GLY A 79 -9.91 15.55 12.47
C GLY A 79 -8.82 14.76 11.71
N LYS A 80 -7.57 15.22 11.86
CA LYS A 80 -6.39 14.61 11.24
C LYS A 80 -5.96 13.38 12.04
N ARG A 81 -6.21 12.19 11.48
CA ARG A 81 -5.75 10.92 12.02
C ARG A 81 -4.25 10.72 11.79
N PHE A 82 -3.49 10.53 12.86
CA PHE A 82 -2.08 10.16 12.80
C PHE A 82 -1.88 8.69 13.17
N LYS A 83 -0.92 8.04 12.49
CA LYS A 83 -0.53 6.65 12.72
C LYS A 83 0.99 6.57 12.62
N TYR A 84 1.64 6.35 13.75
CA TYR A 84 3.08 6.13 13.79
C TYR A 84 3.34 4.63 13.83
N ARG A 85 4.12 4.13 12.86
CA ARG A 85 4.42 2.69 12.76
C ARG A 85 5.78 2.41 12.16
N ILE A 86 6.42 1.36 12.65
CA ILE A 86 7.51 0.66 11.96
C ILE A 86 6.91 -0.63 11.39
N ARG A 87 7.21 -0.93 10.12
CA ARG A 87 6.77 -2.15 9.45
C ARG A 87 7.99 -2.90 8.93
N ILE A 88 8.05 -4.18 9.26
CA ILE A 88 9.03 -5.13 8.74
C ILE A 88 8.26 -6.14 7.89
N MET A 89 8.85 -6.53 6.77
CA MET A 89 8.36 -7.61 5.91
C MET A 89 9.41 -8.72 5.92
N GLU A 90 9.04 -9.88 6.43
CA GLU A 90 9.91 -11.05 6.45
C GLU A 90 9.41 -12.06 5.43
N LYS A 91 10.35 -12.64 4.68
CA LYS A 91 10.09 -13.84 3.89
C LYS A 91 10.12 -15.00 4.86
N ILE A 92 9.04 -15.77 4.94
CA ILE A 92 9.03 -16.97 5.77
C ILE A 92 9.94 -17.97 5.06
N PRO A 93 11.06 -18.42 5.68
CA PRO A 93 11.87 -19.46 5.08
C PRO A 93 11.10 -20.78 5.11
N ASP A 94 11.08 -21.50 3.99
CA ASP A 94 10.31 -22.74 3.77
C ASP A 94 10.82 -23.97 4.56
N SER A 95 11.24 -23.81 5.83
CA SER A 95 11.77 -24.93 6.62
C SER A 95 11.38 -24.88 8.10
N TYR A 96 10.16 -25.32 8.38
CA TYR A 96 9.85 -26.27 9.45
C TYR A 96 8.71 -27.17 8.96
N GLY A 97 9.05 -28.20 8.18
CA GLY A 97 8.12 -29.16 7.60
C GLY A 97 8.76 -30.00 6.51
#